data_AF-A0A847JLI5-F1
#
_entry.id   AF-A0A847JLI5-F1
#
_cell.length_a   1.000
_cell.length_b   1.000
_cell.length_c   1.000
_cell.angle_alpha   90.00
_cell.angle_beta   90.00
_cell.angle_gamma   90.00
#
_symmetry.space_group_name_H-M   'P 1'
#
loop_
_entity.id
_entity.type
_entity.pdbx_description
1 polymer ?
#
loop_
_entity_poly.entity_id
_entity_poly.type
_entity_poly.pdbx_seq_one_letter_code
_entity_poly.pdbx_strand_id
1 'polypeptide(L)'
;LRCPERENKEFEKAENSQQYKALLREPPEIEWDNMGGFLVGHSKLEDLIDRIETGGIRSWDELHREYHRLSLEYEEDAQAFAWAVLGYLSLDSERASAINVAIAKGDTSNLGEQWPKPSFSELISSLEAAKELSCAIAQRVYATRAKDWTNPFRKTTFRNENEQLAVHGRIEDNSAIKDVSREMESIGAEIDRLISRLLKSDPKASHPQDGAL
;
A
#
# COMPACT_ATOMS: atom_id res chain seq x y z
N LEU A 1 13.08 -6.66 -22.25
CA LEU A 1 12.13 -6.66 -21.13
C LEU A 1 10.73 -6.52 -21.70
N ARG A 2 9.96 -7.61 -21.75
CA ARG A 2 8.60 -7.61 -22.31
C ARG A 2 7.64 -7.33 -21.14
N CYS A 3 7.05 -6.15 -21.09
CA CYS A 3 5.96 -5.87 -20.14
C CYS A 3 4.68 -6.53 -20.67
N PRO A 4 3.83 -7.11 -19.80
CA PRO A 4 2.50 -7.50 -20.22
C PRO A 4 1.73 -6.26 -20.71
N GLU A 5 1.02 -6.41 -21.84
CA GLU A 5 0.14 -5.37 -22.35
C GLU A 5 -1.12 -5.29 -21.48
N ARG A 6 -1.63 -4.07 -21.31
CA ARG A 6 -2.82 -3.77 -20.53
C ARG A 6 -4.05 -4.37 -21.23
N GLU A 7 -4.50 -5.55 -20.80
CA GLU A 7 -5.85 -6.00 -21.11
C GLU A 7 -6.80 -5.15 -20.27
N ASN A 8 -7.54 -4.23 -20.90
CA ASN A 8 -8.67 -3.55 -20.27
C ASN A 8 -9.75 -4.60 -19.95
N LYS A 9 -9.60 -5.31 -18.82
CA LYS A 9 -10.66 -6.13 -18.27
C LYS A 9 -11.59 -5.20 -17.53
N GLU A 10 -12.78 -4.98 -18.10
CA GLU A 10 -13.90 -4.49 -17.33
C GLU A 10 -14.16 -5.53 -16.23
N PHE A 11 -13.72 -5.22 -15.02
CA PHE A 11 -14.07 -6.03 -13.86
C PHE A 11 -15.57 -5.84 -13.62
N GLU A 12 -16.36 -6.85 -13.98
CA GLU A 12 -17.76 -6.94 -13.56
C GLU A 12 -17.81 -6.65 -12.05
N LYS A 13 -18.69 -5.71 -11.67
CA LYS A 13 -18.85 -5.24 -10.29
C LYS A 13 -18.91 -6.43 -9.35
N ALA A 14 -17.81 -6.68 -8.63
CA ALA A 14 -17.78 -7.70 -7.59
C ALA A 14 -18.80 -7.29 -6.52
N GLU A 15 -19.93 -7.99 -6.49
CA GLU A 15 -21.05 -7.76 -5.56
C GLU A 15 -20.64 -8.01 -4.08
N ASN A 16 -19.41 -8.46 -3.83
CA ASN A 16 -18.97 -8.91 -2.51
C ASN A 16 -18.43 -7.81 -1.57
N SER A 17 -18.78 -6.55 -1.82
CA SER A 17 -18.36 -5.40 -0.97
C SER A 17 -18.90 -5.44 0.47
N GLN A 18 -19.82 -6.35 0.81
CA GLN A 18 -20.49 -6.36 2.12
C GLN A 18 -19.59 -6.76 3.29
N GLN A 19 -18.64 -7.68 3.10
CA GLN A 19 -17.81 -8.17 4.20
C GLN A 19 -16.70 -7.19 4.61
N TYR A 20 -16.18 -6.40 3.65
CA TYR A 20 -15.17 -5.37 3.89
C TYR A 20 -15.75 -3.98 4.24
N LYS A 21 -17.04 -3.75 3.92
CA LYS A 21 -17.77 -2.53 4.32
C LYS A 21 -17.85 -2.31 5.84
N ALA A 22 -17.67 -3.36 6.63
CA ALA A 22 -17.79 -3.29 8.09
C ALA A 22 -16.59 -2.60 8.78
N LEU A 23 -15.41 -2.57 8.15
CA LEU A 23 -14.19 -1.97 8.75
C LEU A 23 -14.15 -0.43 8.71
N LEU A 24 -15.11 0.24 8.05
CA LEU A 24 -14.95 1.63 7.58
C LEU A 24 -16.12 2.53 7.94
N ARG A 25 -16.55 2.49 9.20
CA ARG A 25 -17.67 3.32 9.66
C ARG A 25 -17.26 4.74 10.05
N GLU A 26 -16.02 4.96 10.48
CA GLU A 26 -15.56 6.26 10.99
C GLU A 26 -14.28 6.72 10.26
N PRO A 27 -14.02 8.05 10.18
CA PRO A 27 -12.75 8.55 9.65
C PRO A 27 -11.58 7.94 10.44
N PRO A 28 -10.42 7.70 9.80
CA PRO A 28 -9.26 7.25 10.53
C PRO A 28 -8.87 8.30 11.58
N GLU A 29 -8.60 7.84 12.79
CA GLU A 29 -7.91 8.67 13.77
C GLU A 29 -6.49 8.97 13.24
N ILE A 30 -6.18 10.26 13.09
CA ILE A 30 -4.91 10.73 12.51
C ILE A 30 -3.81 10.82 13.57
N GLU A 31 -4.18 11.09 14.82
CA GLU A 31 -3.23 11.27 15.92
C GLU A 31 -2.93 9.93 16.59
N TRP A 32 -1.64 9.60 16.65
CA TRP A 32 -1.14 8.36 17.22
C TRP A 32 0.01 8.65 18.15
N ASP A 33 0.02 7.96 19.29
CA ASP A 33 1.02 8.09 20.33
C ASP A 33 1.88 6.82 20.44
N ASN A 34 3.13 7.01 20.85
CA ASN A 34 4.07 5.92 21.07
C ASN A 34 3.91 5.33 22.47
N MET A 35 3.62 4.03 22.57
CA MET A 35 3.54 3.29 23.84
C MET A 35 4.72 2.33 24.07
N GLY A 36 5.93 2.71 23.65
CA GLY A 36 7.15 1.97 24.00
C GLY A 36 7.24 0.56 23.38
N GLY A 37 6.67 0.38 22.19
CA GLY A 37 6.75 -0.90 21.46
C GLY A 37 5.80 -0.95 20.25
N PHE A 38 4.69 -0.23 20.33
CA PHE A 38 3.70 -0.07 19.27
C PHE A 38 3.15 1.37 19.31
N LEU A 39 2.38 1.73 18.28
CA LEU A 39 1.63 2.99 18.24
C LEU A 39 0.18 2.71 18.62
N VAL A 40 -0.47 3.67 19.28
CA VAL A 40 -1.88 3.60 19.63
C VAL A 40 -2.58 4.88 19.19
N GLY A 41 -3.86 4.82 18.82
CA GLY A 41 -4.65 6.03 18.59
C GLY A 41 -4.68 6.90 19.86
N HIS A 42 -4.58 8.22 19.68
CA HIS A 42 -4.55 9.20 20.77
C HIS A 42 -5.75 9.03 21.72
N SER A 43 -6.94 8.84 21.17
CA SER A 43 -8.19 8.62 21.90
C SER A 43 -8.15 7.39 22.81
N LYS A 44 -7.53 6.29 22.36
CA LYS A 44 -7.35 5.07 23.17
C LYS A 44 -6.34 5.28 24.29
N LEU A 45 -5.31 6.11 24.09
CA LEU A 45 -4.36 6.46 25.14
C LEU A 45 -5.01 7.37 26.19
N GLU A 46 -5.76 8.39 25.77
CA GLU A 46 -6.49 9.28 26.67
C GLU A 46 -7.54 8.50 27.49
N ASP A 47 -8.30 7.57 26.90
CA ASP A 47 -9.19 6.67 27.66
C ASP A 47 -8.43 5.85 28.71
N LEU A 48 -7.25 5.34 28.36
CA LEU A 48 -6.42 4.60 29.30
C LEU A 48 -5.95 5.50 30.46
N ILE A 49 -5.50 6.72 30.17
CA ILE A 49 -5.08 7.70 31.18
C ILE A 49 -6.25 8.08 32.07
N ASP A 50 -7.40 8.43 31.50
CA ASP A 50 -8.63 8.77 32.23
C ASP A 50 -9.06 7.64 33.16
N ARG A 51 -8.97 6.38 32.71
CA ARG A 51 -9.28 5.21 33.55
C ARG A 51 -8.28 5.01 34.68
N ILE A 52 -7.02 5.42 34.52
CA ILE A 52 -6.05 5.44 35.62
C ILE A 52 -6.40 6.55 36.61
N GLU A 53 -6.65 7.78 36.12
CA GLU A 53 -6.93 8.95 36.95
C GLU A 53 -8.24 8.81 37.77
N THR A 54 -9.27 8.23 37.16
CA THR A 54 -10.56 7.95 37.81
C THR A 54 -10.54 6.71 38.70
N GLY A 55 -9.41 5.99 38.74
CA GLY A 55 -9.25 4.77 39.53
C GLY A 55 -10.02 3.58 39.00
N GLY A 56 -10.31 3.53 37.70
CA GLY A 56 -10.77 2.34 36.98
C GLY A 56 -9.67 1.30 36.76
N ILE A 57 -8.40 1.73 36.77
CA ILE A 57 -7.20 0.88 36.83
C ILE A 57 -6.47 1.21 38.13
N ARG A 58 -6.31 0.23 39.01
CA ARG A 58 -5.80 0.41 40.38
C ARG A 58 -4.51 -0.34 40.67
N SER A 59 -4.03 -1.12 39.72
CA SER A 59 -2.83 -1.94 39.90
C SER A 59 -1.98 -2.00 38.64
N TRP A 60 -0.69 -2.27 38.82
CA TRP A 60 0.22 -2.54 37.72
C TRP A 60 -0.24 -3.72 36.86
N ASP A 61 -0.80 -4.77 37.46
CA ASP A 61 -1.28 -5.93 36.71
C ASP A 61 -2.47 -5.59 35.80
N GLU A 62 -3.36 -4.70 36.24
CA GLU A 62 -4.47 -4.19 35.40
C GLU A 62 -3.96 -3.34 34.25
N LEU A 63 -3.02 -2.43 34.52
CA LEU A 63 -2.40 -1.59 33.49
C LEU A 63 -1.67 -2.45 32.44
N HIS A 64 -0.91 -3.46 32.89
CA HIS A 64 -0.21 -4.36 31.99
C HIS A 64 -1.15 -5.19 31.11
N ARG A 65 -2.29 -5.64 31.65
CA ARG A 65 -3.31 -6.31 30.83
C ARG A 65 -3.83 -5.39 29.72
N GLU A 66 -4.02 -4.12 30.05
CA GLU A 66 -4.56 -3.16 29.08
C GLU A 66 -3.54 -2.71 28.04
N TYR A 67 -2.29 -2.53 28.46
CA TYR A 67 -1.16 -2.42 27.56
C TYR A 67 -1.09 -3.60 26.57
N HIS A 68 -1.22 -4.83 27.08
CA HIS A 68 -1.21 -6.02 26.24
C HIS A 68 -2.40 -6.07 25.28
N ARG A 69 -3.61 -5.72 25.73
CA ARG A 69 -4.78 -5.63 24.85
C ARG A 69 -4.53 -4.65 23.71
N LEU A 70 -4.10 -3.43 24.01
CA LEU A 70 -3.80 -2.41 23.01
C LEU A 70 -2.69 -2.86 22.04
N SER A 71 -1.68 -3.57 22.53
CA SER A 71 -0.62 -4.12 21.68
C SER A 71 -1.13 -5.16 20.67
N LEU A 72 -2.16 -5.91 21.02
CA LEU A 72 -2.77 -6.91 20.14
C LEU A 72 -3.72 -6.27 19.12
N GLU A 73 -4.39 -5.17 19.49
CA GLU A 73 -5.28 -4.42 18.58
C GLU A 73 -4.51 -3.59 17.54
N TYR A 74 -3.25 -3.27 17.80
CA TYR A 74 -2.43 -2.44 16.93
C TYR A 74 -2.44 -2.91 15.47
N GLU A 75 -2.36 -4.22 15.21
CA GLU A 75 -2.33 -4.74 13.83
C GLU A 75 -3.64 -4.42 13.07
N GLU A 76 -4.78 -4.55 13.75
CA GLU A 76 -6.10 -4.25 13.18
C GLU A 76 -6.27 -2.74 12.96
N ASP A 77 -5.86 -1.93 13.95
CA ASP A 77 -5.90 -0.46 13.84
C ASP A 77 -5.00 0.03 12.69
N ALA A 78 -3.78 -0.51 12.58
CA ALA A 78 -2.83 -0.16 11.54
C ALA A 78 -3.33 -0.59 10.16
N GLN A 79 -4.00 -1.74 10.06
CA GLN A 79 -4.64 -2.18 8.82
C GLN A 79 -5.78 -1.23 8.41
N ALA A 80 -6.63 -0.83 9.35
CA ALA A 80 -7.71 0.13 9.08
C ALA A 80 -7.15 1.49 8.64
N PHE A 81 -6.09 1.97 9.30
CA PHE A 81 -5.41 3.20 8.93
C PHE A 81 -4.77 3.11 7.54
N ALA A 82 -4.06 2.02 7.23
CA ALA A 82 -3.44 1.81 5.92
C ALA A 82 -4.48 1.82 4.79
N TRP A 83 -5.67 1.25 5.03
CA TRP A 83 -6.78 1.32 4.08
C TRP A 83 -7.26 2.76 3.87
N ALA A 84 -7.36 3.53 4.94
CA ALA A 84 -7.76 4.92 4.86
C ALA A 84 -6.73 5.78 4.11
N VAL A 85 -5.42 5.53 4.32
CA VAL A 85 -4.33 6.17 3.57
C VAL A 85 -4.43 5.85 2.08
N LEU A 86 -4.71 4.60 1.70
CA LEU A 86 -4.93 4.23 0.29
C LEU A 86 -6.07 5.04 -0.33
N GLY A 87 -7.16 5.21 0.43
CA GLY A 87 -8.26 6.09 0.04
C GLY A 87 -7.76 7.51 -0.22
N TYR A 88 -7.06 8.12 0.73
CA TYR A 88 -6.53 9.48 0.62
C TYR A 88 -5.64 9.65 -0.62
N LEU A 89 -4.76 8.68 -0.89
CA LEU A 89 -3.88 8.69 -2.07
C LEU A 89 -4.63 8.57 -3.41
N SER A 90 -5.88 8.12 -3.37
CA SER A 90 -6.75 8.00 -4.55
C SER A 90 -7.51 9.29 -4.88
N LEU A 91 -7.37 10.34 -4.05
CA LEU A 91 -8.03 11.62 -4.26
C LEU A 91 -7.34 12.44 -5.35
N ASP A 92 -8.14 13.28 -6.01
CA ASP A 92 -7.60 14.42 -6.76
C ASP A 92 -6.98 15.47 -5.82
N SER A 93 -6.15 16.33 -6.41
CA SER A 93 -5.39 17.34 -5.65
C SER A 93 -6.27 18.33 -4.90
N GLU A 94 -7.49 18.61 -5.36
CA GLU A 94 -8.38 19.59 -4.72
C GLU A 94 -8.98 18.99 -3.45
N ARG A 95 -9.51 17.77 -3.54
CA ARG A 95 -10.06 17.03 -2.39
C ARG A 95 -8.99 16.72 -1.35
N ALA A 96 -7.80 16.31 -1.79
CA ALA A 96 -6.67 16.07 -0.88
C ALA A 96 -6.28 17.35 -0.14
N SER A 97 -6.26 18.50 -0.81
CA SER A 97 -5.98 19.79 -0.18
C SER A 97 -7.03 20.18 0.85
N ALA A 98 -8.31 19.95 0.59
CA ALA A 98 -9.39 20.24 1.54
C ALA A 98 -9.21 19.45 2.85
N ILE A 99 -8.89 18.15 2.74
CA ILE A 99 -8.60 17.29 3.89
C ILE A 99 -7.39 17.78 4.67
N ASN A 100 -6.30 18.13 3.99
CA ASN A 100 -5.09 18.63 4.66
C ASN A 100 -5.34 19.92 5.44
N VAL A 101 -6.18 20.81 4.91
CA VAL A 101 -6.59 22.05 5.60
C VAL A 101 -7.45 21.73 6.82
N ALA A 102 -8.36 20.75 6.73
CA ALA A 102 -9.18 20.33 7.87
C ALA A 102 -8.32 19.72 8.99
N ILE A 103 -7.40 18.82 8.65
CA ILE A 103 -6.42 18.22 9.59
C ILE A 103 -5.59 19.32 10.26
N ALA A 104 -5.02 20.25 9.49
CA ALA A 104 -4.19 21.33 10.03
C ALA A 104 -4.94 22.28 10.97
N LYS A 105 -6.27 22.38 10.84
CA LYS A 105 -7.12 23.19 11.71
C LYS A 105 -7.67 22.42 12.92
N GLY A 106 -7.43 21.12 13.01
CA GLY A 106 -8.04 20.24 14.02
C GLY A 106 -9.56 20.09 13.86
N ASP A 107 -10.13 20.43 12.69
CA ASP A 107 -11.56 20.25 12.43
C ASP A 107 -11.81 18.84 11.86
N THR A 108 -11.86 17.86 12.76
CA THR A 108 -12.08 16.44 12.42
C THR A 108 -13.56 16.08 12.31
N SER A 109 -14.47 17.00 12.70
CA SER A 109 -15.92 16.78 12.79
C SER A 109 -16.56 16.31 11.48
N ASN A 110 -16.10 16.86 10.35
CA ASN A 110 -16.61 16.55 9.01
C ASN A 110 -15.67 15.65 8.19
N LEU A 111 -14.56 15.19 8.79
CA LEU A 111 -13.54 14.41 8.07
C LEU A 111 -14.11 13.07 7.60
N GLY A 112 -15.03 12.47 8.36
CA GLY A 112 -15.66 11.18 8.06
C GLY A 112 -16.48 11.14 6.76
N GLU A 113 -17.18 12.22 6.44
CA GLU A 113 -17.96 12.32 5.20
C GLU A 113 -17.07 12.61 4.00
N GLN A 114 -15.98 13.34 4.21
CA GLN A 114 -15.05 13.76 3.16
C GLN A 114 -14.01 12.70 2.84
N TRP A 115 -13.72 11.79 3.79
CA TRP A 115 -12.70 10.77 3.61
C TRP A 115 -13.13 9.73 2.56
N PRO A 116 -12.31 9.49 1.53
CA PRO A 116 -12.59 8.51 0.50
C PRO A 116 -12.63 7.10 1.09
N LYS A 117 -13.63 6.33 0.69
CA LYS A 117 -13.73 4.91 1.00
C LYS A 117 -13.38 4.13 -0.26
N PRO A 118 -12.11 3.76 -0.46
CA PRO A 118 -11.73 3.08 -1.68
C PRO A 118 -12.48 1.74 -1.75
N SER A 119 -12.86 1.40 -2.96
CA SER A 119 -13.47 0.13 -3.32
C SER A 119 -12.39 -0.91 -3.58
N PHE A 120 -12.78 -2.18 -3.52
CA PHE A 120 -11.88 -3.28 -3.87
C PHE A 120 -11.40 -3.20 -5.33
N SER A 121 -12.24 -2.71 -6.24
CA SER A 121 -11.87 -2.45 -7.63
C SER A 121 -10.80 -1.37 -7.75
N GLU A 122 -10.85 -0.32 -6.92
CA GLU A 122 -9.82 0.72 -6.91
C GLU A 122 -8.50 0.18 -6.38
N LEU A 123 -8.51 -0.66 -5.34
CA LEU A 123 -7.30 -1.36 -4.88
C LEU A 123 -6.66 -2.18 -6.01
N ILE A 124 -7.44 -3.00 -6.71
CA ILE A 124 -6.95 -3.83 -7.81
C ILE A 124 -6.35 -2.95 -8.91
N SER A 125 -7.05 -1.89 -9.30
CA SER A 125 -6.57 -0.92 -10.30
C SER A 125 -5.25 -0.26 -9.87
N SER A 126 -5.11 0.12 -8.59
CA SER A 126 -3.84 0.67 -8.05
C SER A 126 -2.71 -0.35 -8.07
N LEU A 127 -2.98 -1.61 -7.77
CA LEU A 127 -1.99 -2.70 -7.84
C LEU A 127 -1.53 -2.95 -9.29
N GLU A 128 -2.47 -2.94 -10.25
CA GLU A 128 -2.14 -3.03 -11.68
C GLU A 128 -1.29 -1.85 -12.14
N ALA A 129 -1.63 -0.62 -11.74
CA ALA A 129 -0.84 0.57 -12.03
C ALA A 129 0.58 0.48 -11.41
N ALA A 130 0.71 -0.06 -10.20
CA ALA A 130 2.01 -0.27 -9.56
C ALA A 130 2.88 -1.29 -10.32
N LYS A 131 2.26 -2.35 -10.87
CA LYS A 131 2.94 -3.33 -11.73
C LYS A 131 3.39 -2.72 -13.06
N GLU A 132 2.56 -1.88 -13.68
CA GLU A 132 2.96 -1.15 -14.88
C GLU A 132 4.14 -0.22 -14.60
N LEU A 133 4.11 0.48 -13.46
CA LEU A 133 5.18 1.36 -13.03
C LEU A 133 6.49 0.61 -12.79
N SER A 134 6.46 -0.55 -12.12
CA SER A 134 7.67 -1.36 -11.90
C SER A 134 8.32 -1.76 -13.23
N CYS A 135 7.50 -2.13 -14.22
CA CYS A 135 8.01 -2.46 -15.55
C CYS A 135 8.60 -1.23 -16.27
N ALA A 136 7.94 -0.08 -16.17
CA ALA A 136 8.44 1.19 -16.73
C ALA A 136 9.78 1.61 -16.08
N ILE A 137 9.95 1.40 -14.78
CA ILE A 137 11.22 1.66 -14.06
C ILE A 137 12.33 0.79 -14.63
N ALA A 138 12.12 -0.53 -14.74
CA ALA A 138 13.12 -1.44 -15.31
C ALA A 138 13.53 -1.03 -16.74
N GLN A 139 12.55 -0.67 -17.58
CA GLN A 139 12.80 -0.18 -18.94
C GLN A 139 13.60 1.13 -18.95
N ARG A 140 13.29 2.09 -18.08
CA ARG A 140 13.99 3.38 -18.00
C ARG A 140 15.43 3.23 -17.49
N VAL A 141 15.66 2.32 -16.53
CA VAL A 141 17.02 2.00 -16.05
C VAL A 141 17.85 1.40 -17.19
N TYR A 142 17.28 0.44 -17.92
CA TYR A 142 17.91 -0.11 -19.12
C TYR A 142 18.21 0.97 -20.17
N ALA A 143 17.21 1.78 -20.54
CA ALA A 143 17.36 2.83 -21.55
C ALA A 143 18.42 3.87 -21.17
N THR A 144 18.51 4.22 -19.89
CA THR A 144 19.51 5.16 -19.36
C THR A 144 20.93 4.64 -19.55
N ARG A 145 21.14 3.32 -19.52
CA ARG A 145 22.44 2.69 -19.79
C ARG A 145 22.64 2.40 -21.28
N ALA A 146 21.59 2.04 -22.00
CA ALA A 146 21.63 1.79 -23.44
C ALA A 146 22.06 3.03 -24.24
N LYS A 147 21.74 4.23 -23.76
CA LYS A 147 22.17 5.48 -24.41
C LYS A 147 23.69 5.64 -24.49
N ASP A 148 24.45 5.04 -23.58
CA ASP A 148 25.92 5.07 -23.63
C ASP A 148 26.46 4.27 -24.83
N TRP A 149 25.65 3.33 -25.32
CA TRP A 149 25.93 2.51 -26.50
C TRP A 149 25.31 3.06 -27.79
N THR A 150 24.12 3.66 -27.73
CA THR A 150 23.39 4.08 -28.93
C THR A 150 23.64 5.53 -29.36
N ASN A 151 24.08 6.40 -28.45
CA ASN A 151 24.24 7.82 -28.73
C ASN A 151 25.50 8.12 -29.59
N PRO A 152 25.36 8.70 -30.80
CA PRO A 152 26.49 8.97 -31.69
C PRO A 152 27.57 9.88 -31.07
N PHE A 153 27.18 10.88 -30.28
CA PHE A 153 28.15 11.80 -29.66
C PHE A 153 28.99 11.13 -28.58
N ARG A 154 28.41 10.15 -27.86
CA ARG A 154 29.14 9.37 -26.84
C ARG A 154 30.12 8.40 -27.50
N LYS A 155 29.74 7.84 -28.65
CA LYS A 155 30.64 6.97 -29.43
C LYS A 155 31.90 7.70 -29.91
N THR A 156 31.80 8.97 -30.28
CA THR A 156 32.93 9.79 -30.78
C THR A 156 34.08 9.91 -29.79
N THR A 157 33.85 9.70 -28.49
CA THR A 157 34.92 9.71 -27.47
C THR A 157 35.84 8.48 -27.54
N PHE A 158 35.41 7.41 -28.19
CA PHE A 158 36.17 6.16 -28.34
C PHE A 158 36.78 6.05 -29.74
N ARG A 159 37.96 5.43 -29.84
CA ARG A 159 38.65 5.21 -31.12
C ARG A 159 38.03 4.08 -31.93
N ASN A 160 37.45 3.07 -31.26
CA ASN A 160 36.76 1.93 -31.86
C ASN A 160 35.81 1.25 -30.86
N GLU A 161 35.00 0.30 -31.34
CA GLU A 161 34.03 -0.43 -30.51
C GLU A 161 34.69 -1.33 -29.45
N ASN A 162 35.90 -1.83 -29.68
CA ASN A 162 36.62 -2.64 -28.69
C ASN A 162 37.03 -1.80 -27.47
N GLU A 163 37.46 -0.55 -27.70
CA GLU A 163 37.75 0.41 -26.63
C GLU A 163 36.49 0.77 -25.84
N GLN A 164 35.37 1.04 -26.55
CA GLN A 164 34.07 1.28 -25.91
C GLN A 164 33.63 0.09 -25.04
N LEU A 165 33.77 -1.14 -25.56
CA LEU A 165 33.44 -2.36 -24.83
C LEU A 165 34.35 -2.58 -23.61
N ALA A 166 35.65 -2.30 -23.73
CA ALA A 166 36.58 -2.43 -22.62
C ALA A 166 36.28 -1.44 -21.47
N VAL A 167 35.80 -0.23 -21.79
CA VAL A 167 35.47 0.81 -20.80
C VAL A 167 34.09 0.60 -20.18
N HIS A 168 33.07 0.34 -21.00
CA HIS A 168 31.69 0.26 -20.51
C HIS A 168 31.27 -1.16 -20.10
N GLY A 169 31.93 -2.20 -20.62
CA GLY A 169 31.47 -3.58 -20.51
C GLY A 169 30.17 -3.82 -21.28
N ARG A 170 29.75 -5.07 -21.39
CA ARG A 170 28.46 -5.40 -22.01
C ARG A 170 27.31 -4.86 -21.19
N ILE A 171 26.32 -4.27 -21.84
CA ILE A 171 25.13 -3.76 -21.15
C ILE A 171 24.36 -4.88 -20.45
N GLU A 172 24.36 -6.07 -21.05
CA GLU A 172 23.74 -7.27 -20.52
C GLU A 172 24.41 -7.74 -19.22
N ASP A 173 25.66 -7.36 -18.99
CA ASP A 173 26.43 -7.75 -17.81
C ASP A 173 26.39 -6.73 -16.67
N ASN A 174 25.71 -5.60 -16.88
CA ASN A 174 25.60 -4.57 -15.87
C ASN A 174 24.80 -5.06 -14.65
N SER A 175 25.46 -5.12 -13.48
CA SER A 175 24.87 -5.60 -12.23
C SER A 175 23.64 -4.79 -11.83
N ALA A 176 23.70 -3.46 -11.91
CA ALA A 176 22.58 -2.60 -11.54
C ALA A 176 21.33 -2.83 -12.41
N ILE A 177 21.50 -3.07 -13.72
CA ILE A 177 20.38 -3.41 -14.60
C ILE A 177 19.79 -4.77 -14.20
N LYS A 178 20.64 -5.78 -13.95
CA LYS A 178 20.19 -7.12 -13.54
C LYS A 178 19.44 -7.07 -12.20
N ASP A 179 19.97 -6.33 -11.24
CA ASP A 179 19.41 -6.25 -9.89
C ASP A 179 18.06 -5.53 -9.91
N VAL A 180 17.96 -4.37 -10.57
CA VAL A 180 16.68 -3.66 -10.72
C VAL A 180 15.68 -4.50 -11.50
N SER A 181 16.10 -5.16 -12.59
CA SER A 181 15.19 -5.99 -13.38
C SER A 181 14.64 -7.15 -12.56
N ARG A 182 15.49 -7.83 -11.79
CA ARG A 182 15.07 -8.91 -10.88
C ARG A 182 14.12 -8.41 -9.79
N GLU A 183 14.42 -7.26 -9.20
CA GLU A 183 13.57 -6.65 -8.17
C GLU A 183 12.19 -6.28 -8.73
N MET A 184 12.14 -5.60 -9.88
CA MET A 184 10.87 -5.20 -10.50
C MET A 184 10.05 -6.40 -10.98
N GLU A 185 10.70 -7.47 -11.48
CA GLU A 185 10.05 -8.74 -11.81
C GLU A 185 9.47 -9.42 -10.57
N SER A 186 10.22 -9.45 -9.46
CA SER A 186 9.75 -10.00 -8.19
C SER A 186 8.54 -9.24 -7.65
N ILE A 187 8.57 -7.90 -7.70
CA ILE A 187 7.44 -7.06 -7.30
C ILE A 187 6.22 -7.35 -8.19
N GLY A 188 6.41 -7.42 -9.51
CA GLY A 188 5.32 -7.72 -10.45
C GLY A 188 4.68 -9.08 -10.20
N ALA A 189 5.49 -10.11 -9.91
CA ALA A 189 4.99 -11.45 -9.58
C ALA A 189 4.23 -11.49 -8.24
N GLU A 190 4.68 -10.73 -7.24
CA GLU A 190 4.00 -10.63 -5.96
C GLU A 190 2.65 -9.91 -6.09
N ILE A 191 2.60 -8.83 -6.88
CA ILE A 191 1.34 -8.15 -7.23
C ILE A 191 0.37 -9.12 -7.91
N ASP A 192 0.82 -9.92 -8.87
CA ASP A 192 -0.04 -10.91 -9.56
C ASP A 192 -0.60 -11.95 -8.59
N ARG A 193 0.20 -12.42 -7.63
CA ARG A 193 -0.26 -13.33 -6.58
C ARG A 193 -1.30 -12.66 -5.68
N LEU A 194 -1.07 -11.41 -5.28
CA LEU A 194 -2.00 -10.65 -4.47
C LEU A 194 -3.33 -10.45 -5.19
N ILE A 195 -3.33 -9.94 -6.42
CA ILE A 195 -4.54 -9.78 -7.25
C ILE A 195 -5.27 -11.12 -7.38
N SER A 196 -4.55 -12.21 -7.67
CA SER A 196 -5.15 -13.54 -7.77
C SER A 196 -5.81 -14.01 -6.47
N ARG A 197 -5.19 -13.74 -5.32
CA ARG A 197 -5.74 -14.07 -4.00
C ARG A 197 -6.99 -13.23 -3.70
N LEU A 198 -6.93 -11.95 -4.00
CA LEU A 198 -8.01 -10.99 -3.83
C LEU A 198 -9.25 -11.34 -4.69
N LEU A 199 -9.04 -11.81 -5.92
CA LEU A 199 -10.12 -12.30 -6.79
C LEU A 199 -10.65 -13.67 -6.37
N LYS A 200 -9.84 -14.51 -5.72
CA LYS A 200 -10.23 -15.87 -5.25
C LYS A 200 -10.92 -15.87 -3.90
N SER A 201 -10.73 -14.85 -3.06
CA SER A 201 -11.39 -14.70 -1.76
C SER A 201 -12.89 -14.39 -1.86
N ASP A 202 -13.54 -14.95 -2.89
CA ASP A 202 -14.96 -14.96 -3.15
C ASP A 202 -15.54 -16.37 -2.81
N PRO A 203 -15.61 -16.79 -1.53
CA PRO A 203 -16.38 -17.96 -1.18
C PRO A 203 -17.86 -17.56 -1.13
N LYS A 204 -18.65 -18.11 -2.07
CA LYS A 204 -20.06 -18.42 -1.82
C LYS A 204 -20.18 -18.92 -0.38
N ALA A 205 -21.02 -18.26 0.42
CA ALA A 205 -21.44 -18.78 1.72
C ALA A 205 -21.89 -20.24 1.56
N SER A 206 -21.05 -21.18 1.98
CA SER A 206 -21.48 -22.54 2.24
C SER A 206 -22.31 -22.49 3.52
N HIS A 207 -23.61 -22.26 3.40
CA HIS A 207 -24.54 -22.75 4.39
C HIS A 207 -24.45 -24.29 4.39
N PRO A 208 -24.08 -24.95 5.49
CA PRO A 208 -24.58 -26.30 5.70
C PRO A 208 -26.06 -26.13 6.06
N GLN A 209 -26.93 -26.20 5.05
CA GLN A 209 -28.28 -26.72 5.30
C GLN A 209 -28.18 -28.24 5.23
N ASP A 210 -27.76 -28.85 6.34
CA ASP A 210 -28.20 -30.19 6.64
C ASP A 210 -29.52 -30.07 7.38
N GLY A 211 -30.60 -30.21 6.61
CA GLY A 211 -31.89 -30.59 7.14
C GLY A 211 -31.96 -32.11 7.32
N ALA A 212 -32.78 -32.51 8.30
CA ALA A 212 -33.41 -33.81 8.47
C ALA A 212 -32.53 -34.99 8.92
N LEU A 213 -32.55 -35.26 10.23
CA LEU A 213 -33.41 -36.29 10.84
C LEU A 213 -33.56 -36.06 12.34
#